data_AF-A0A9N9CQZ7-F1
#
_entry.id   AF-A0A9N9CQZ7-F1
#
_cell.length_a   1.000
_cell.length_b   1.000
_cell.length_c   1.000
_cell.angle_alpha   90.00
_cell.angle_beta   90.00
_cell.angle_gamma   90.00
#
_symmetry.space_group_name_H-M   'P 1'
#
loop_
_entity.id
_entity.type
_entity.pdbx_description
1 polymer ?
#
loop_
_entity_poly.entity_id
_entity_poly.type
_entity_poly.pdbx_seq_one_letter_code
_entity_poly.pdbx_strand_id
1 'polypeptide(L)'
;MDQLELVSFVLQYMNDYGVTKEEAIQKYNESKQAEPSSASTDAAFTKEVLHLAFQTEFQDSDNFLSAINVQLNKVANEEGYYNYLPIVQSSGYGKTRAIIQLATARPLIYVCLRQVDSTGYPPKTPKSSEILLEIENAEEIDDAEEIASQWLESMIWVFRDMHLEKRSHELLSDETKANEFWNRVSTVKENISLSELQEQFSSGTETGKIAIFLDESSHLL
;
A
#
# COMPACT_ATOMS: atom_id res chain seq x y z
N MET A 1 5.58 -20.92 -31.95
CA MET A 1 5.14 -20.19 -30.74
C MET A 1 4.12 -19.11 -31.13
N ASP A 2 4.36 -18.32 -32.19
CA ASP A 2 3.44 -17.28 -32.70
C ASP A 2 2.00 -17.69 -33.05
N GLN A 3 1.76 -18.92 -33.55
CA GLN A 3 0.42 -19.29 -34.01
C GLN A 3 -0.60 -19.48 -32.88
N LEU A 4 -0.16 -19.88 -31.68
CA LEU A 4 -1.04 -20.00 -30.52
C LEU A 4 -1.40 -18.63 -29.94
N GLU A 5 -0.47 -17.68 -30.00
CA GLU A 5 -0.67 -16.29 -29.57
C GLU A 5 -1.68 -15.58 -30.47
N LEU A 6 -1.55 -15.72 -31.79
CA LEU A 6 -2.52 -15.18 -32.76
C LEU A 6 -3.92 -15.75 -32.53
N VAL A 7 -4.04 -17.07 -32.34
CA VAL A 7 -5.35 -17.73 -32.14
C VAL A 7 -6.01 -17.25 -30.85
N SER A 8 -5.24 -17.14 -29.75
CA SER A 8 -5.76 -16.66 -28.47
C SER A 8 -6.20 -15.20 -28.54
N PHE A 9 -5.40 -14.34 -29.16
CA PHE A 9 -5.73 -12.92 -29.33
C PHE A 9 -7.00 -12.74 -30.18
N VAL A 10 -7.09 -13.42 -31.32
CA VAL A 10 -8.22 -13.28 -32.23
C VAL A 10 -9.53 -13.74 -31.58
N LEU A 11 -9.52 -14.87 -30.88
CA LEU A 11 -10.72 -15.37 -30.20
C LEU A 11 -11.19 -14.44 -29.08
N GLN A 12 -10.26 -13.92 -28.28
CA GLN A 12 -10.59 -13.00 -27.19
C GLN A 12 -11.12 -11.67 -27.74
N TYR A 13 -10.44 -11.10 -28.75
CA TYR A 13 -10.82 -9.83 -29.34
C TYR A 13 -12.19 -9.87 -30.03
N MET A 14 -12.51 -10.98 -30.70
CA MET A 14 -13.83 -11.21 -31.27
C MET A 14 -14.91 -11.29 -30.19
N ASN A 15 -14.63 -11.95 -29.05
CA ASN A 15 -15.57 -12.08 -27.94
C ASN A 15 -15.86 -10.74 -27.27
N ASP A 16 -14.82 -9.94 -27.03
CA ASP A 16 -14.94 -8.71 -26.25
C ASP A 16 -15.54 -7.54 -27.05
N TYR A 17 -15.33 -7.52 -28.37
CA TYR A 17 -15.74 -6.40 -29.22
C TYR A 17 -16.77 -6.75 -30.28
N GLY A 18 -17.19 -8.02 -30.39
CA GLY A 18 -18.20 -8.47 -31.36
C GLY A 18 -17.78 -8.27 -32.82
N VAL A 19 -16.47 -8.25 -33.10
CA VAL A 19 -15.91 -7.97 -34.42
C VAL A 19 -15.66 -9.25 -35.22
N THR A 20 -15.44 -9.09 -36.53
CA THR A 20 -15.09 -10.19 -37.42
C THR A 20 -13.66 -10.68 -37.19
N LYS A 21 -13.38 -11.91 -37.64
CA LYS A 21 -12.04 -12.51 -37.55
C LYS A 21 -11.01 -11.70 -38.32
N GLU A 22 -11.39 -11.17 -39.48
CA GLU A 22 -10.54 -10.39 -40.37
C GLU A 22 -10.14 -9.06 -39.71
N GLU A 23 -11.08 -8.38 -39.03
CA GLU A 23 -10.81 -7.17 -38.24
C GLU A 23 -9.89 -7.46 -37.05
N ALA A 24 -10.11 -8.57 -36.36
CA ALA A 24 -9.25 -9.00 -35.25
C ALA A 24 -7.83 -9.34 -35.70
N ILE A 25 -7.66 -10.00 -36.86
CA ILE A 25 -6.34 -10.30 -37.44
C ILE A 25 -5.63 -9.02 -37.88
N GLN A 26 -6.36 -8.09 -38.50
CA GLN A 26 -5.80 -6.79 -38.87
C GLN A 26 -5.28 -6.05 -37.62
N LYS A 27 -6.05 -6.09 -36.52
CA LYS A 27 -5.65 -5.44 -35.28
C LYS A 27 -4.40 -6.06 -34.64
N TYR A 28 -4.26 -7.38 -34.74
CA TYR A 28 -3.06 -8.09 -34.32
C TYR A 28 -1.82 -7.69 -35.13
N ASN A 29 -1.97 -7.49 -36.44
CA ASN A 29 -0.85 -7.08 -37.29
C ASN A 29 -0.45 -5.61 -37.04
N GLU A 30 -1.41 -4.74 -36.77
CA GLU A 30 -1.17 -3.35 -36.37
C GLU A 30 -0.40 -3.28 -35.03
N SER A 31 -0.71 -4.14 -34.06
CA SER A 31 -0.01 -4.17 -32.78
C SER A 31 1.43 -4.69 -32.89
N LYS A 32 1.73 -5.57 -33.86
CA LYS A 32 3.09 -6.05 -34.13
C LYS A 32 3.94 -5.10 -34.97
N GLN A 33 3.34 -4.17 -35.73
CA GLN A 33 4.08 -3.22 -36.57
C GLN A 33 4.41 -1.89 -35.86
N ALA A 34 3.87 -1.66 -34.67
CA ALA A 34 4.05 -0.43 -33.89
C ALA A 34 5.21 -0.46 -32.86
N GLU A 35 6.20 -1.34 -33.02
CA GLU A 35 7.36 -1.37 -32.10
C GLU A 35 8.45 -0.35 -32.48
N PRO A 36 8.81 0.62 -31.61
CA PRO A 36 10.19 1.06 -31.48
C PRO A 36 10.98 0.05 -30.64
N SER A 37 12.24 -0.11 -31.01
CA SER A 37 13.21 -1.05 -30.46
C SER A 37 13.30 -1.07 -28.92
N SER A 38 13.30 -2.30 -28.37
CA SER A 38 13.80 -2.69 -27.05
C SER A 38 13.23 -1.91 -25.85
N ALA A 39 11.97 -2.17 -25.50
CA ALA A 39 11.49 -2.08 -24.12
C ALA A 39 10.47 -3.20 -23.88
N SER A 40 10.67 -3.92 -22.79
CA SER A 40 9.93 -5.07 -22.30
C SER A 40 8.41 -4.97 -22.39
N THR A 41 7.78 -6.08 -22.76
CA THR A 41 6.36 -6.38 -22.90
C THR A 41 5.51 -6.26 -21.62
N ASP A 42 5.97 -5.54 -20.59
CA ASP A 42 5.33 -5.44 -19.27
C ASP A 42 4.61 -4.10 -19.00
N ALA A 43 4.70 -3.12 -19.90
CA ALA A 43 4.30 -1.73 -19.63
C ALA A 43 2.82 -1.39 -19.94
N ALA A 44 1.90 -2.36 -19.90
CA ALA A 44 0.48 -2.10 -20.16
C ALA A 44 -0.49 -2.78 -19.17
N PHE A 45 -0.08 -2.97 -17.91
CA PHE A 45 -1.06 -2.99 -16.83
C PHE A 45 -1.60 -1.58 -16.66
N THR A 46 -2.69 -1.27 -17.36
CA THR A 46 -3.29 0.07 -17.29
C THR A 46 -3.77 0.35 -15.86
N LYS A 47 -3.67 1.61 -15.43
CA LYS A 47 -4.10 2.06 -14.10
C LYS A 47 -5.53 1.64 -13.80
N GLU A 48 -6.39 1.58 -14.82
CA GLU A 48 -7.77 1.11 -14.73
C GLU A 48 -7.87 -0.37 -14.33
N VAL A 49 -7.03 -1.26 -14.88
CA VAL A 49 -7.02 -2.69 -14.54
C VAL A 49 -6.56 -2.89 -13.10
N LEU A 50 -5.53 -2.17 -12.67
CA LEU A 50 -5.09 -2.20 -11.27
C LEU A 50 -6.19 -1.66 -10.35
N HIS A 51 -6.80 -0.52 -10.68
CA HIS A 51 -7.88 0.03 -9.90
C HIS A 51 -9.05 -0.95 -9.73
N LEU A 52 -9.46 -1.61 -10.83
CA LEU A 52 -10.51 -2.64 -10.80
C LEU A 52 -10.11 -3.84 -9.93
N ALA A 53 -8.87 -4.33 -10.06
CA ALA A 53 -8.37 -5.46 -9.27
C ALA A 53 -8.40 -5.19 -7.75
N PHE A 54 -8.26 -3.94 -7.34
CA PHE A 54 -8.37 -3.54 -5.93
C PHE A 54 -9.81 -3.34 -5.45
N GLN A 55 -10.78 -3.27 -6.36
CA GLN A 55 -12.22 -3.21 -6.06
C GLN A 55 -12.90 -4.59 -6.07
N THR A 56 -12.36 -5.56 -6.80
CA THR A 56 -12.88 -6.94 -6.81
C THR A 56 -12.80 -7.58 -5.42
N GLU A 57 -13.74 -8.48 -5.12
CA GLU A 57 -13.74 -9.24 -3.86
C GLU A 57 -12.41 -9.97 -3.65
N PHE A 58 -11.85 -9.84 -2.44
CA PHE A 58 -10.59 -10.45 -2.09
C PHE A 58 -10.72 -11.97 -2.00
N GLN A 59 -9.91 -12.70 -2.77
CA GLN A 59 -9.87 -14.15 -2.75
C GLN A 59 -8.83 -14.62 -1.71
N ASP A 60 -9.31 -15.14 -0.58
CA ASP A 60 -8.46 -15.65 0.51
C ASP A 60 -8.45 -17.19 0.56
N SER A 61 -8.11 -17.84 -0.56
CA SER A 61 -8.21 -19.30 -0.68
C SER A 61 -7.36 -20.08 0.33
N ASP A 62 -6.26 -19.47 0.81
CA ASP A 62 -5.29 -20.10 1.70
C ASP A 62 -5.40 -19.62 3.16
N ASN A 63 -6.43 -18.83 3.50
CA ASN A 63 -6.60 -18.18 4.81
C ASN A 63 -5.38 -17.30 5.21
N PHE A 64 -4.79 -16.64 4.22
CA PHE A 64 -3.62 -15.80 4.37
C PHE A 64 -3.87 -14.64 5.33
N LEU A 65 -5.05 -14.02 5.30
CA LEU A 65 -5.37 -12.91 6.22
C LEU A 65 -5.43 -13.38 7.68
N SER A 66 -6.00 -14.56 7.91
CA SER A 66 -6.04 -15.18 9.23
C SER A 66 -4.62 -15.46 9.73
N ALA A 67 -3.76 -16.02 8.87
CA ALA A 67 -2.37 -16.28 9.20
C ALA A 67 -1.61 -14.99 9.57
N ILE A 68 -1.74 -13.91 8.77
CA ILE A 68 -1.14 -12.61 9.10
C ILE A 68 -1.66 -12.10 10.44
N ASN A 69 -2.97 -12.17 10.68
CA ASN A 69 -3.56 -11.64 11.91
C ASN A 69 -3.08 -12.40 13.15
N VAL A 70 -2.93 -13.72 13.07
CA VAL A 70 -2.33 -14.54 14.14
C VAL A 70 -0.90 -14.10 14.42
N GLN A 71 -0.07 -13.92 13.38
CA GLN A 71 1.32 -13.48 13.55
C GLN A 71 1.41 -12.07 14.12
N LEU A 72 0.59 -11.13 13.65
CA LEU A 72 0.53 -9.77 14.20
C LEU A 72 0.16 -9.77 15.69
N ASN A 73 -0.79 -10.61 16.10
CA ASN A 73 -1.16 -10.72 17.51
C ASN A 73 -0.04 -11.37 18.34
N LYS A 74 0.70 -12.33 17.76
CA LYS A 74 1.87 -12.90 18.43
C LYS A 74 2.93 -11.84 18.67
N VAL A 75 3.38 -11.17 17.59
CA VAL A 75 4.40 -10.12 17.63
C VAL A 75 3.98 -8.99 18.58
N ALA A 76 2.73 -8.54 18.51
CA ALA A 76 2.28 -7.44 19.36
C ALA A 76 2.21 -7.80 20.86
N ASN A 77 2.27 -9.09 21.23
CA ASN A 77 2.23 -9.58 22.62
C ASN A 77 3.61 -10.09 23.10
N GLU A 78 4.64 -10.07 22.26
CA GLU A 78 5.99 -10.44 22.68
C GLU A 78 6.61 -9.30 23.51
N GLU A 79 7.28 -9.62 24.62
CA GLU A 79 7.95 -8.66 25.50
C GLU A 79 9.32 -8.20 24.94
N GLY A 80 9.46 -8.16 23.61
CA GLY A 80 10.71 -7.81 22.92
C GLY A 80 10.80 -6.33 22.56
N TYR A 81 12.03 -5.86 22.32
CA TYR A 81 12.32 -4.50 21.82
C TYR A 81 11.80 -4.24 20.41
N TYR A 82 11.43 -5.28 19.65
CA TYR A 82 11.10 -5.17 18.23
C TYR A 82 9.80 -5.90 17.89
N ASN A 83 8.73 -5.14 17.71
CA ASN A 83 7.40 -5.66 17.34
C ASN A 83 7.11 -5.46 15.84
N TYR A 84 8.00 -5.94 14.96
CA TYR A 84 7.81 -5.88 13.51
C TYR A 84 7.61 -7.28 12.90
N LEU A 85 6.79 -7.35 11.84
CA LEU A 85 6.52 -8.57 11.08
C LEU A 85 6.87 -8.35 9.60
N PRO A 86 8.02 -8.85 9.10
CA PRO A 86 8.35 -8.72 7.69
C PRO A 86 7.49 -9.67 6.85
N ILE A 87 6.92 -9.17 5.76
CA ILE A 87 6.18 -9.98 4.78
C ILE A 87 7.00 -10.08 3.50
N VAL A 88 7.68 -11.23 3.33
CA VAL A 88 8.51 -11.50 2.15
C VAL A 88 7.76 -12.43 1.21
N GLN A 89 7.45 -11.94 0.00
CA GLN A 89 6.77 -12.72 -1.04
C GLN A 89 7.11 -12.17 -2.42
N SER A 90 7.06 -13.02 -3.45
CA SER A 90 7.21 -12.61 -4.85
C SER A 90 6.23 -11.50 -5.27
N SER A 91 6.62 -10.72 -6.28
CA SER A 91 5.75 -9.70 -6.87
C SER A 91 4.49 -10.33 -7.48
N GLY A 92 3.38 -9.60 -7.52
CA GLY A 92 2.12 -10.06 -8.12
C GLY A 92 1.25 -11.00 -7.26
N TYR A 93 1.73 -11.46 -6.10
CA TYR A 93 0.97 -12.36 -5.23
C TYR A 93 -0.09 -11.68 -4.34
N GLY A 94 -0.36 -10.38 -4.55
CA GLY A 94 -1.45 -9.70 -3.86
C GLY A 94 -1.17 -9.24 -2.42
N LYS A 95 0.11 -9.15 -1.99
CA LYS A 95 0.51 -8.62 -0.66
C LYS A 95 -0.25 -7.34 -0.28
N THR A 96 -0.16 -6.32 -1.12
CA THR A 96 -0.79 -5.03 -0.85
C THR A 96 -2.31 -5.15 -0.81
N ARG A 97 -2.92 -5.97 -1.68
CA ARG A 97 -4.37 -6.22 -1.65
C ARG A 97 -4.80 -6.88 -0.35
N ALA A 98 -4.03 -7.85 0.15
CA ALA A 98 -4.27 -8.53 1.42
C ALA A 98 -4.20 -7.55 2.61
N ILE A 99 -3.21 -6.64 2.63
CA ILE A 99 -3.10 -5.63 3.69
C ILE A 99 -4.25 -4.63 3.66
N ILE A 100 -4.65 -4.18 2.47
CA ILE A 100 -5.84 -3.32 2.32
C ILE A 100 -7.10 -4.05 2.83
N GLN A 101 -7.21 -5.35 2.55
CA GLN A 101 -8.31 -6.16 3.08
C GLN A 101 -8.23 -6.31 4.60
N LEU A 102 -7.03 -6.46 5.17
CA LEU A 102 -6.83 -6.52 6.62
C LEU A 102 -7.27 -5.22 7.31
N ALA A 103 -7.09 -4.06 6.67
CA ALA A 103 -7.52 -2.76 7.18
C ALA A 103 -9.05 -2.61 7.32
N THR A 104 -9.85 -3.52 6.75
CA THR A 104 -11.30 -3.54 6.97
C THR A 104 -11.69 -4.28 8.26
N ALA A 105 -10.78 -5.08 8.82
CA ALA A 105 -11.04 -5.95 9.97
C ALA A 105 -10.22 -5.57 11.22
N ARG A 106 -9.21 -4.71 11.07
CA ARG A 106 -8.23 -4.37 12.10
C ARG A 106 -7.85 -2.89 12.03
N PRO A 107 -7.59 -2.23 13.18
CA PRO A 107 -6.92 -0.94 13.23
C PRO A 107 -5.56 -0.99 12.52
N LEU A 108 -5.46 -0.40 11.33
CA LEU A 108 -4.25 -0.45 10.50
C LEU A 108 -3.97 0.88 9.80
N ILE A 109 -2.75 1.40 9.95
CA ILE A 109 -2.23 2.55 9.21
C ILE A 109 -1.36 2.01 8.08
N TYR A 110 -1.75 2.27 6.84
CA TYR A 110 -0.96 1.88 5.68
C TYR A 110 -0.12 3.06 5.18
N VAL A 111 1.18 2.83 5.02
CA VAL A 111 2.16 3.83 4.60
C VAL A 111 2.89 3.32 3.37
N CYS A 112 2.51 3.83 2.19
CA CYS A 112 3.21 3.54 0.95
C CYS A 112 4.33 4.54 0.71
N LEU A 113 5.56 4.06 0.75
CA LEU A 113 6.81 4.81 0.66
C LEU A 113 7.31 4.98 -0.79
N ARG A 114 6.41 4.88 -1.77
CA ARG A 114 6.74 5.03 -3.19
C ARG A 114 7.33 6.39 -3.54
N GLN A 115 8.14 6.43 -4.60
CA GLN A 115 8.60 7.69 -5.19
C GLN A 115 7.42 8.51 -5.75
N VAL A 116 7.58 9.83 -5.79
CA VAL A 116 6.52 10.78 -6.22
C VAL A 116 6.03 10.47 -7.64
N ASP A 117 6.93 10.02 -8.51
CA ASP A 117 6.62 9.77 -9.93
C ASP A 117 6.08 8.36 -10.19
N SER A 118 5.83 7.56 -9.13
CA SER A 118 5.29 6.21 -9.28
C SER A 118 3.83 6.26 -9.73
N THR A 119 3.54 5.64 -10.87
CA THR A 119 2.18 5.45 -11.38
C THR A 119 1.50 4.18 -10.85
N GLY A 120 2.19 3.41 -10.01
CA GLY A 120 1.71 2.14 -9.48
C GLY A 120 0.58 2.29 -8.47
N TYR A 121 -0.20 1.22 -8.28
CA TYR A 121 -1.22 1.12 -7.23
C TYR A 121 -0.72 0.29 -6.03
N PRO A 122 -1.09 0.62 -4.78
CA PRO A 122 -1.83 1.80 -4.34
C PRO A 122 -1.02 3.09 -4.49
N PRO A 123 -1.71 4.25 -4.49
CA PRO A 123 -1.04 5.53 -4.55
C PRO A 123 -0.13 5.72 -3.36
N LYS A 124 0.91 6.53 -3.58
CA LYS A 124 1.82 6.98 -2.53
C LYS A 124 1.04 7.62 -1.38
N THR A 125 1.44 7.30 -0.16
CA THR A 125 0.87 7.91 1.04
C THR A 125 1.24 9.40 1.10
N PRO A 126 0.31 10.33 1.35
CA PRO A 126 0.64 11.73 1.58
C PRO A 126 1.70 11.85 2.69
N LYS A 127 2.65 12.79 2.56
CA LYS A 127 3.77 12.99 3.50
C LYS A 127 4.82 11.86 3.59
N SER A 128 4.64 10.72 2.93
CA SER A 128 5.65 9.62 2.96
C SER A 128 7.06 10.03 2.50
N SER A 129 7.18 10.94 1.53
CA SER A 129 8.49 11.51 1.14
C SER A 129 9.12 12.36 2.22
N GLU A 130 8.31 13.13 2.94
CA GLU A 130 8.77 14.00 4.03
C GLU A 130 9.30 13.15 5.18
N ILE A 131 8.56 12.10 5.55
CA ILE A 131 8.98 11.10 6.55
C ILE A 131 10.35 10.53 6.20
N LEU A 132 10.51 10.01 4.98
CA LEU A 132 11.79 9.43 4.54
C LEU A 132 12.91 10.45 4.53
N LEU A 133 12.68 11.63 3.95
CA LEU A 133 13.70 12.66 3.86
C LEU A 133 14.13 13.18 5.23
N GLU A 134 13.22 13.34 6.19
CA GLU A 134 13.59 13.77 7.54
C GLU A 134 14.46 12.71 8.25
N ILE A 135 14.09 11.43 8.12
CA ILE A 135 14.85 10.32 8.70
C ILE A 135 16.22 10.18 8.02
N GLU A 136 16.28 10.27 6.69
CA GLU A 136 17.52 10.14 5.91
C GLU A 136 18.48 11.32 6.10
N ASN A 137 17.97 12.52 6.40
CA ASN A 137 18.78 13.72 6.63
C ASN A 137 19.23 13.88 8.09
N ALA A 138 18.87 12.96 8.99
CA ALA A 138 19.38 12.94 10.34
C ALA A 138 20.92 12.77 10.34
N GLU A 139 21.62 13.52 11.18
CA GLU A 139 23.09 13.46 11.25
C GLU A 139 23.55 12.16 11.92
N GLU A 140 22.83 11.71 12.95
CA GLU A 140 23.11 10.52 13.73
C GLU A 140 21.91 9.55 13.76
N ILE A 141 22.18 8.28 14.07
CA ILE A 141 21.13 7.25 14.17
C ILE A 141 20.13 7.59 15.28
N ASP A 142 20.59 8.11 16.41
CA ASP A 142 19.73 8.46 17.54
C ASP A 142 18.71 9.55 17.14
N ASP A 143 19.13 10.53 16.34
CA ASP A 143 18.25 11.57 15.80
C ASP A 143 17.23 10.98 14.82
N ALA A 144 17.66 10.04 13.97
CA ALA A 144 16.79 9.33 13.04
C ALA A 144 15.72 8.52 13.78
N GLU A 145 16.10 7.85 14.87
CA GLU A 145 15.19 7.11 15.75
C GLU A 145 14.19 8.04 16.45
N GLU A 146 14.64 9.20 16.93
CA GLU A 146 13.75 10.21 17.53
C GLU A 146 12.74 10.72 16.50
N ILE A 147 13.19 11.10 15.30
CA ILE A 147 12.33 11.56 14.21
C ILE A 147 11.31 10.49 13.84
N ALA A 148 11.75 9.24 13.66
CA ALA A 148 10.86 8.12 13.35
C ALA A 148 9.83 7.90 14.45
N SER A 149 10.24 7.99 15.72
CA SER A 149 9.36 7.85 16.88
C SER A 149 8.30 8.96 16.92
N GLN A 150 8.69 10.22 16.70
CA GLN A 150 7.75 11.35 16.64
C GLN A 150 6.70 11.15 15.54
N TRP A 151 7.09 10.67 14.36
CA TRP A 151 6.16 10.34 13.28
C TRP A 151 5.21 9.21 13.66
N LEU A 152 5.71 8.12 14.23
CA LEU A 152 4.89 6.98 14.64
C LEU A 152 3.90 7.35 15.76
N GLU A 153 4.33 8.09 16.78
CA GLU A 153 3.47 8.56 17.86
C GLU A 153 2.38 9.50 17.34
N SER A 154 2.74 10.43 16.45
CA SER A 154 1.79 11.35 15.81
C SER A 154 0.76 10.60 14.97
N MET A 155 1.17 9.59 14.20
CA MET A 155 0.27 8.71 13.45
C MET A 155 -0.74 8.03 14.38
N ILE A 156 -0.26 7.43 15.48
CA ILE A 156 -1.11 6.72 16.44
C ILE A 156 -2.10 7.68 17.12
N TRP A 157 -1.63 8.87 17.51
CA TRP A 157 -2.47 9.87 18.16
C TRP A 157 -3.60 10.34 17.25
N VAL A 158 -3.26 10.80 16.04
CA VAL A 158 -4.26 11.30 15.08
C VAL A 158 -5.23 10.19 14.70
N PHE A 159 -4.75 8.95 14.56
CA PHE A 159 -5.58 7.81 14.23
C PHE A 159 -6.67 7.55 15.28
N ARG A 160 -6.31 7.66 16.56
CA ARG A 160 -7.25 7.50 17.68
C ARG A 160 -8.18 8.70 17.82
N ASP A 161 -7.67 9.91 17.67
CA ASP A 161 -8.46 11.14 17.72
C ASP A 161 -9.52 11.19 16.62
N MET A 162 -9.17 10.73 15.41
CA MET A 162 -10.11 10.59 14.29
C MET A 162 -11.01 9.34 14.40
N HIS A 163 -10.88 8.54 15.46
CA HIS A 163 -11.67 7.32 15.72
C HIS A 163 -11.66 6.31 14.55
N LEU A 164 -10.47 6.06 14.00
CA LEU A 164 -10.29 5.24 12.79
C LEU A 164 -10.15 3.74 13.05
N GLU A 165 -10.30 3.28 14.29
CA GLU A 165 -10.09 1.87 14.68
C GLU A 165 -10.99 0.88 13.92
N LYS A 166 -12.19 1.34 13.52
CA LYS A 166 -13.15 0.52 12.73
C LYS A 166 -13.24 0.96 11.28
N ARG A 167 -12.49 1.98 10.88
CA ARG A 167 -12.63 2.71 9.61
C ARG A 167 -11.29 2.96 8.93
N SER A 168 -10.29 2.16 9.27
CA SER A 168 -8.90 2.38 8.83
C SER A 168 -8.76 2.26 7.32
N HIS A 169 -9.55 1.38 6.70
CA HIS A 169 -9.67 1.27 5.25
C HIS A 169 -10.06 2.59 4.55
N GLU A 170 -10.69 3.55 5.24
CA GLU A 170 -11.02 4.84 4.65
C GLU A 170 -9.78 5.68 4.34
N LEU A 171 -8.68 5.49 5.08
CA LEU A 171 -7.39 6.12 4.75
C LEU A 171 -6.83 5.66 3.40
N LEU A 172 -7.33 4.54 2.87
CA LEU A 172 -6.91 3.94 1.61
C LEU A 172 -7.87 4.23 0.46
N SER A 173 -9.16 4.39 0.76
CA SER A 173 -10.22 4.55 -0.25
C SER A 173 -10.74 5.98 -0.40
N ASP A 174 -10.52 6.86 0.59
CA ASP A 174 -11.00 8.24 0.61
C ASP A 174 -9.80 9.20 0.66
N GLU A 175 -9.46 9.79 -0.49
CA GLU A 175 -8.34 10.71 -0.64
C GLU A 175 -8.48 11.96 0.23
N THR A 176 -9.70 12.47 0.42
CA THR A 176 -9.93 13.65 1.26
C THR A 176 -9.61 13.33 2.71
N LYS A 177 -10.08 12.18 3.19
CA LYS A 177 -9.81 11.72 4.56
C LYS A 177 -8.34 11.34 4.76
N ALA A 178 -7.70 10.74 3.76
CA ALA A 178 -6.27 10.46 3.80
C ALA A 178 -5.46 11.77 3.92
N ASN A 179 -5.76 12.78 3.10
CA ASN A 179 -5.09 14.08 3.17
C ASN A 179 -5.34 14.79 4.50
N GLU A 180 -6.57 14.76 5.01
CA GLU A 180 -6.88 15.29 6.34
C GLU A 180 -6.04 14.62 7.43
N PHE A 181 -6.02 13.29 7.45
CA PHE A 181 -5.24 12.50 8.40
C PHE A 181 -3.76 12.88 8.37
N TRP A 182 -3.12 12.84 7.19
CA TRP A 182 -1.68 13.08 7.07
C TRP A 182 -1.27 14.53 7.33
N ASN A 183 -2.12 15.51 7.00
CA ASN A 183 -1.88 16.91 7.37
C ASN A 183 -1.94 17.10 8.88
N ARG A 184 -2.89 16.44 9.56
CA ARG A 184 -2.96 16.46 11.02
C ARG A 184 -1.77 15.77 11.67
N VAL A 185 -1.29 14.65 11.12
CA VAL A 185 -0.08 13.96 11.61
C VAL A 185 1.13 14.90 11.56
N SER A 186 1.36 15.55 10.43
CA SER A 186 2.45 16.53 10.27
C SER A 186 2.31 17.70 11.25
N THR A 187 1.09 18.23 11.44
CA THR A 187 0.83 19.30 12.41
C THR A 187 1.12 18.87 13.85
N VAL A 188 0.71 17.65 14.24
CA VAL A 188 0.95 17.12 15.59
C VAL A 188 2.43 16.91 15.84
N LYS A 189 3.15 16.33 14.87
CA LYS A 189 4.59 16.12 14.94
C LYS A 189 5.37 17.42 15.14
N GLU A 190 4.93 18.51 14.53
CA GLU A 190 5.59 19.82 14.65
C GLU A 190 5.30 20.54 15.97
N ASN A 191 4.15 20.29 16.61
CA ASN A 191 3.62 21.15 17.67
C ASN A 191 3.46 20.49 19.05
N ILE A 192 3.52 19.16 19.16
CA ILE A 192 3.31 18.46 20.43
C ILE A 192 4.63 17.87 20.93
N SER A 193 4.97 18.11 22.20
CA SER A 193 6.14 17.47 22.81
C SER A 193 5.87 15.98 23.07
N LEU A 194 6.89 15.12 22.90
CA LEU A 194 6.81 13.68 23.17
C LEU A 194 6.22 13.37 24.56
N SER A 195 6.57 14.19 25.57
CA SER A 195 6.03 14.07 26.93
C SER A 195 4.52 14.25 27.02
N GLU A 196 3.94 15.17 26.23
CA GLU A 196 2.50 15.42 26.23
C GLU A 196 1.72 14.29 25.52
N LEU A 197 2.30 13.69 24.47
CA LEU A 197 1.74 12.50 23.81
C LEU A 197 1.73 11.31 24.76
N GLN A 198 2.84 11.05 25.45
CA GLN A 198 2.99 9.92 26.37
C GLN A 198 2.06 9.99 27.59
N GLU A 199 1.85 11.19 28.15
CA GLU A 199 0.92 11.39 29.28
C GLU A 199 -0.54 11.09 28.85
N GLN A 200 -0.92 11.51 27.64
CA GLN A 200 -2.24 11.20 27.09
C GLN A 200 -2.42 9.70 26.80
N PHE A 201 -1.41 9.03 26.24
CA PHE A 201 -1.46 7.58 26.00
C PHE A 201 -1.56 6.75 27.28
N SER A 202 -0.96 7.23 28.38
CA SER A 202 -0.99 6.55 29.68
C SER A 202 -2.36 6.66 30.38
N SER A 203 -3.19 7.64 29.99
CA SER A 203 -4.49 7.91 30.60
C SER A 203 -5.67 7.19 29.92
N GLY A 204 -5.44 6.56 28.76
CA GLY A 204 -6.47 5.91 27.96
C GLY A 204 -6.77 4.47 28.38
N THR A 205 -8.06 4.13 28.52
CA THR A 205 -8.56 2.75 28.62
C THR A 205 -8.06 1.89 27.46
N GLU A 206 -7.85 0.57 27.66
CA GLU A 206 -7.40 -0.42 26.67
C GLU A 206 -7.90 -0.14 25.25
N THR A 207 -7.12 0.61 24.49
CA THR A 207 -7.38 0.89 23.08
C THR A 207 -6.71 -0.23 22.30
N GLY A 208 -7.44 -0.80 21.34
CA GLY A 208 -6.95 -1.92 20.53
C GLY A 208 -5.58 -1.63 19.89
N LYS A 209 -4.77 -2.67 19.71
CA LYS A 209 -3.43 -2.54 19.12
C LYS A 209 -3.53 -2.12 17.66
N ILE A 210 -2.85 -1.02 17.31
CA ILE A 210 -2.79 -0.49 15.95
C ILE A 210 -1.61 -1.14 15.23
N ALA A 211 -1.83 -1.64 14.01
CA ALA A 211 -0.75 -2.07 13.14
C ALA A 211 -0.35 -0.92 12.21
N ILE A 212 0.94 -0.71 12.01
CA ILE A 212 1.46 0.22 11.00
C ILE A 212 2.15 -0.63 9.94
N PHE A 213 1.69 -0.54 8.69
CA PHE A 213 2.24 -1.28 7.57
C PHE A 213 3.03 -0.34 6.66
N LEU A 214 4.35 -0.56 6.60
CA LEU A 214 5.24 0.17 5.72
C LEU A 214 5.39 -0.64 4.41
N ASP A 215 4.90 -0.09 3.30
CA ASP A 215 5.01 -0.67 1.96
C ASP A 215 6.04 0.10 1.14
N GLU A 216 7.20 -0.51 0.98
CA GLU A 216 8.23 -0.02 0.08
C GLU A 216 8.19 -0.86 -1.20
N SER A 217 7.91 -0.23 -2.34
CA SER A 217 8.19 -0.87 -3.63
C SER A 217 9.59 -0.46 -4.06
N SER A 218 10.53 -1.38 -3.87
CA SER A 218 11.95 -1.16 -4.13
C SER A 218 12.23 -0.79 -5.60
N HIS A 219 12.76 0.43 -5.77
CA HIS A 219 13.91 0.69 -6.62
C HIS A 219 15.15 1.06 -5.79
N LEU A 220 15.12 0.80 -4.47
CA LEU A 220 16.29 0.90 -3.60
C LEU A 220 17.16 -0.37 -3.74
N LEU A 221 17.77 -0.51 -4.93
CA LEU A 221 19.00 -1.26 -5.23
C LEU A 221 19.69 -0.60 -6.43
#